data_AF-A0A2N2R9A7-F1
#
_entry.id   AF-A0A2N2R9A7-F1
#
_cell.length_a   1.000
_cell.length_b   1.000
_cell.length_c   1.000
_cell.angle_alpha   90.00
_cell.angle_beta   90.00
_cell.angle_gamma   90.00
#
_symmetry.space_group_name_H-M   'P 1'
#
loop_
_entity.id
_entity.type
_entity.pdbx_description
1 polymer ?
#
loop_
_entity_poly.entity_id
_entity_poly.type
_entity_poly.pdbx_seq_one_letter_code
_entity_poly.pdbx_strand_id
1 'polypeptide(L)'
;MNTAHQLAHVPSTADTPPEGTRRVIDGQERVFYDGYWIKTYPVPADTLEAKKKLIDALTRRLFNHTEHGLNIPGTRLNEARGTYEAEADPARKRVKGAMLAGALFNRAADIFRKLVELQACGIEILSDNPLMRECGKCLLDAMELGRCVMHRSGEEGIDELWGEPFRAFSIPLEDFYESRYIKIGQVLRDIDLISNAMIDNFSGIPAFADIEAPIRDLAIAAKIKTETLRTDADIFDVWARMVTAGERLADLNVLTGPAVFSAPFTYNLSDGLQLIRQGRDLIFYISRARTAMPKSTREYIERCKNYLATGRAPLFPAYLPV
;
A
#
# COMPACT_ATOMS: atom_id res chain seq x y z
N MET A 1 1.74 29.73 6.66
CA MET A 1 3.14 29.56 6.23
C MET A 1 3.15 28.36 5.31
N ASN A 2 3.41 28.54 4.01
CA ASN A 2 3.50 27.44 3.05
C ASN A 2 4.82 26.70 3.29
N THR A 3 4.78 25.64 4.11
CA THR A 3 5.89 24.69 4.15
C THR A 3 5.82 23.94 2.83
N ALA A 4 6.63 24.33 1.85
CA ALA A 4 6.75 23.57 0.62
C ALA A 4 7.24 22.17 1.01
N HIS A 5 6.35 21.18 0.97
CA HIS A 5 6.72 19.78 1.07
C HIS A 5 7.49 19.43 -0.21
N GLN A 6 8.77 19.81 -0.24
CA GLN A 6 9.74 19.30 -1.19
C GLN A 6 10.20 17.95 -0.65
N LEU A 7 10.20 16.94 -1.53
CA LEU A 7 11.05 15.78 -1.28
C LEU A 7 12.46 16.32 -1.07
N ALA A 8 13.11 15.94 0.03
CA ALA A 8 14.48 16.32 0.31
C ALA A 8 15.30 16.11 -0.97
N HIS A 9 16.07 17.15 -1.34
CA HIS A 9 16.82 17.19 -2.59
C HIS A 9 17.56 15.86 -2.78
N VAL A 10 17.31 15.16 -3.89
CA VAL A 10 18.07 13.95 -4.25
C VAL A 10 19.54 14.37 -4.26
N PRO A 11 20.40 13.82 -3.37
CA PRO A 11 21.82 14.09 -3.44
C PRO A 11 22.32 13.63 -4.80
N SER A 12 23.25 14.38 -5.37
CA SER A 12 23.93 14.08 -6.65
C SER A 12 24.11 12.58 -6.89
N THR A 13 23.81 12.14 -8.11
CA THR A 13 23.84 10.77 -8.64
C THR A 13 25.19 10.03 -8.54
N ALA A 14 26.18 10.59 -7.83
CA ALA A 14 27.51 10.02 -7.63
C ALA A 14 27.65 9.21 -6.33
N ASP A 15 26.66 9.22 -5.43
CA ASP A 15 26.78 8.66 -4.09
C ASP A 15 25.56 7.76 -3.79
N THR A 16 25.58 6.52 -4.27
CA THR A 16 24.62 5.46 -3.90
C THR A 16 25.18 4.69 -2.70
N PRO A 17 24.88 5.11 -1.45
CA PRO A 17 25.41 4.42 -0.29
C PRO A 17 24.78 3.02 -0.13
N PRO A 18 25.36 2.15 0.71
CA PRO A 18 24.74 0.86 1.03
C PRO A 18 23.34 1.04 1.64
N GLU A 19 22.45 0.06 1.42
CA GLU A 19 21.15 0.02 2.09
C GLU A 19 21.31 0.03 3.62
N GLY A 20 20.38 0.71 4.31
CA GLY A 20 20.45 0.94 5.74
C GLY A 20 21.34 2.11 6.16
N THR A 21 22.03 2.78 5.23
CA THR A 21 22.80 3.99 5.55
C THR A 21 21.86 5.08 6.07
N ARG A 22 22.24 5.71 7.19
CA ARG A 22 21.49 6.81 7.82
C ARG A 22 22.20 8.14 7.67
N ARG A 23 21.43 9.21 7.41
CA ARG A 23 21.92 10.60 7.36
C ARG A 23 20.84 11.54 7.90
N VAL A 24 21.27 12.69 8.41
CA VAL A 24 20.36 13.82 8.66
C VAL A 24 20.29 14.65 7.39
N ILE A 25 19.09 14.79 6.83
CA ILE A 25 18.83 15.57 5.62
C ILE A 25 17.67 16.52 5.95
N ASP A 26 17.88 17.82 5.75
CA ASP A 26 16.93 18.89 6.10
C ASP A 26 16.45 18.80 7.57
N GLY A 27 17.36 18.45 8.49
CA GLY A 27 17.06 18.31 9.91
C GLY A 27 16.28 17.06 10.30
N GLN A 28 15.99 16.17 9.35
CA GLN A 28 15.27 14.91 9.58
C GLN A 28 16.21 13.72 9.38
N GLU A 29 16.24 12.78 10.33
CA GLU A 29 16.92 11.50 10.11
C GLU A 29 16.21 10.73 9.00
N ARG A 30 17.00 10.23 8.06
CA ARG A 30 16.55 9.40 6.94
C ARG A 30 17.44 8.18 6.78
N VAL A 31 16.85 7.09 6.31
CA VAL A 31 17.53 5.82 5.99
C VAL A 31 17.42 5.52 4.50
N PHE A 32 18.49 4.99 3.90
CA PHE A 32 18.57 4.70 2.47
C PHE A 32 18.10 3.27 2.13
N TYR A 33 17.08 3.14 1.29
CA TYR A 33 16.60 1.87 0.71
C TYR A 33 16.05 2.09 -0.70
N ASP A 34 16.25 1.12 -1.60
CA ASP A 34 15.71 1.15 -2.98
C ASP A 34 16.05 2.45 -3.76
N GLY A 35 17.13 3.16 -3.42
CA GLY A 35 17.50 4.43 -4.06
C GLY A 35 16.91 5.68 -3.42
N TYR A 36 16.16 5.55 -2.31
CA TYR A 36 15.46 6.65 -1.67
C TYR A 36 15.93 6.90 -0.24
N TRP A 37 15.99 8.17 0.15
CA TRP A 37 16.18 8.59 1.54
C TRP A 37 14.82 8.70 2.24
N ILE A 38 14.52 7.74 3.10
CA ILE A 38 13.20 7.57 3.71
C ILE A 38 13.19 8.17 5.11
N LYS A 39 12.21 9.03 5.40
CA LYS A 39 11.97 9.61 6.73
C LYS A 39 11.83 8.51 7.78
N THR A 40 12.67 8.56 8.82
CA THR A 40 12.54 7.69 9.99
C THR A 40 11.65 8.32 11.06
N TYR A 41 11.08 7.47 11.91
CA TYR A 41 10.31 7.85 13.09
C TYR A 41 10.96 7.27 14.34
N PRO A 42 10.87 7.97 15.49
CA PRO A 42 11.29 7.41 16.76
C PRO A 42 10.61 6.06 17.01
N VAL A 43 11.43 5.04 17.32
CA VAL A 43 10.95 3.70 17.65
C VAL A 43 10.45 3.72 19.09
N PRO A 44 9.20 3.28 19.37
CA PRO A 44 8.71 3.15 20.73
C PRO A 44 9.51 2.12 21.52
N ALA A 45 9.49 2.22 22.85
CA ALA A 45 10.07 1.20 23.72
C ALA A 45 9.43 -0.18 23.47
N ASP A 46 10.25 -1.23 23.45
CA ASP A 46 9.82 -2.59 23.16
C ASP A 46 9.05 -3.22 24.35
N THR A 47 7.76 -2.88 24.43
CA THR A 47 6.84 -3.25 25.51
C THR A 47 5.55 -3.83 24.93
N LEU A 48 4.83 -4.68 25.67
CA LEU A 48 3.56 -5.23 25.18
C LEU A 48 2.53 -4.13 24.88
N GLU A 49 2.50 -3.05 25.67
CA GLU A 49 1.60 -1.91 25.42
C GLU A 49 1.96 -1.17 24.11
N ALA A 50 3.25 -0.98 23.81
CA ALA A 50 3.67 -0.39 22.54
C ALA A 50 3.35 -1.30 21.35
N LYS A 51 3.63 -2.61 21.48
CA LYS A 51 3.26 -3.63 20.49
C LYS A 51 1.75 -3.65 20.24
N LYS A 52 0.93 -3.47 21.28
CA LYS A 52 -0.54 -3.44 21.18
C LYS A 52 -0.99 -2.25 20.35
N LYS A 53 -0.50 -1.05 20.66
CA LYS A 53 -0.82 0.16 19.90
C LYS A 53 -0.44 0.02 18.42
N LEU A 54 0.72 -0.59 18.16
CA LEU A 54 1.18 -0.88 16.80
C LEU A 54 0.25 -1.88 16.10
N ILE A 55 -0.01 -3.04 16.71
CA ILE A 55 -0.91 -4.07 16.15
C ILE A 55 -2.30 -3.49 15.90
N ASP A 56 -2.87 -2.68 16.81
CA ASP A 56 -4.17 -2.01 16.60
C ASP A 56 -4.14 -1.04 15.40
N ALA A 57 -3.02 -0.36 15.16
CA ALA A 57 -2.86 0.49 13.98
C ALA A 57 -2.72 -0.34 12.68
N LEU A 58 -1.96 -1.44 12.72
CA LEU A 58 -1.80 -2.36 11.60
C LEU A 58 -3.10 -3.06 11.24
N THR A 59 -3.87 -3.50 12.24
CA THR A 59 -5.22 -4.07 12.08
C THR A 59 -6.15 -3.13 11.31
N ARG A 60 -6.19 -1.86 11.73
CA ARG A 60 -6.99 -0.84 11.05
C ARG A 60 -6.50 -0.60 9.62
N ARG A 61 -5.18 -0.61 9.38
CA ARG A 61 -4.62 -0.49 8.02
C ARG A 61 -5.03 -1.68 7.16
N LEU A 62 -4.83 -2.89 7.65
CA LEU A 62 -5.15 -4.15 6.96
C LEU A 62 -6.59 -4.16 6.44
N PHE A 63 -7.58 -4.08 7.35
CA PHE A 63 -8.99 -4.17 6.95
C PHE A 63 -9.50 -3.00 6.13
N ASN A 64 -8.82 -1.84 6.16
CA ASN A 64 -9.15 -0.70 5.29
C ASN A 64 -8.72 -0.90 3.84
N HIS A 65 -7.80 -1.84 3.58
CA HIS A 65 -7.19 -2.09 2.28
C HIS A 65 -7.55 -3.45 1.68
N THR A 66 -8.13 -4.36 2.45
CA THR A 66 -8.61 -5.66 1.95
C THR A 66 -10.07 -5.59 1.51
N GLU A 67 -10.53 -6.61 0.77
CA GLU A 67 -11.95 -6.79 0.43
C GLU A 67 -12.91 -6.56 1.62
N HIS A 68 -14.09 -6.03 1.31
CA HIS A 68 -15.13 -5.81 2.30
C HIS A 68 -15.69 -7.13 2.85
N GLY A 69 -16.16 -7.11 4.11
CA GLY A 69 -16.76 -8.28 4.76
C GLY A 69 -15.77 -9.26 5.39
N LEU A 70 -14.47 -9.00 5.33
CA LEU A 70 -13.44 -9.88 5.90
C LEU A 70 -13.17 -9.67 7.39
N ASN A 71 -13.61 -8.56 7.98
CA ASN A 71 -13.40 -8.25 9.39
C ASN A 71 -14.38 -9.04 10.30
N ILE A 72 -14.15 -10.36 10.39
CA ILE A 72 -15.00 -11.30 11.14
C ILE A 72 -14.57 -11.34 12.62
N PRO A 73 -15.49 -11.23 13.59
CA PRO A 73 -15.13 -11.31 15.01
C PRO A 73 -14.41 -12.61 15.39
N GLY A 74 -13.41 -12.52 16.27
CA GLY A 74 -12.65 -13.69 16.76
C GLY A 74 -13.49 -14.70 17.54
N THR A 75 -14.64 -14.28 18.09
CA THR A 75 -15.62 -15.18 18.74
C THR A 75 -16.26 -16.17 17.77
N ARG A 76 -16.30 -15.85 16.47
CA ARG A 76 -16.89 -16.69 15.41
C ARG A 76 -15.88 -17.57 14.68
N LEU A 77 -14.67 -17.73 15.23
CA LEU A 77 -13.57 -18.49 14.60
C LEU A 77 -13.98 -19.91 14.18
N ASN A 78 -14.69 -20.63 15.05
CA ASN A 78 -15.10 -22.02 14.75
C ASN A 78 -16.13 -22.08 13.61
N GLU A 79 -17.07 -21.13 13.55
CA GLU A 79 -18.03 -21.03 12.43
C GLU A 79 -17.30 -20.71 11.12
N ALA A 80 -16.39 -19.73 11.13
CA ALA A 80 -15.59 -19.37 9.97
C ALA A 80 -14.77 -20.58 9.48
N ARG A 81 -14.16 -21.34 10.39
CA ARG A 81 -13.38 -22.53 10.07
C ARG A 81 -14.24 -23.63 9.46
N GLY A 82 -15.35 -23.97 10.10
CA GLY A 82 -16.25 -25.01 9.60
C GLY A 82 -16.81 -24.69 8.21
N THR A 83 -17.18 -23.42 7.96
CA THR A 83 -17.70 -23.02 6.63
C THR A 83 -16.63 -23.05 5.54
N TYR A 84 -15.38 -22.71 5.86
CA TYR A 84 -14.23 -22.79 4.95
C TYR A 84 -13.88 -24.25 4.59
N GLU A 85 -13.81 -25.12 5.61
CA GLU A 85 -13.47 -26.54 5.43
C GLU A 85 -14.52 -27.28 4.59
N ALA A 86 -15.81 -27.01 4.85
CA ALA A 86 -16.93 -27.61 4.13
C ALA A 86 -17.15 -27.07 2.70
N GLU A 87 -16.48 -25.96 2.32
CA GLU A 87 -16.66 -25.39 0.98
C GLU A 87 -15.86 -26.17 -0.07
N ALA A 88 -16.54 -26.51 -1.17
CA ALA A 88 -15.98 -27.24 -2.29
C ALA A 88 -15.76 -26.34 -3.51
N ASP A 89 -16.55 -25.28 -3.67
CA ASP A 89 -16.36 -24.32 -4.76
C ASP A 89 -15.09 -23.49 -4.53
N PRO A 90 -14.07 -23.54 -5.41
CA PRO A 90 -12.80 -22.87 -5.17
C PRO A 90 -12.92 -21.35 -4.99
N ALA A 91 -13.82 -20.69 -5.73
CA ALA A 91 -14.00 -19.24 -5.66
C ALA A 91 -14.61 -18.81 -4.32
N ARG A 92 -15.64 -19.53 -3.85
CA ARG A 92 -16.22 -19.34 -2.52
C ARG A 92 -15.25 -19.73 -1.41
N LYS A 93 -14.48 -20.79 -1.60
CA LYS A 93 -13.49 -21.26 -0.62
C LYS A 93 -12.41 -20.22 -0.38
N ARG A 94 -11.96 -19.52 -1.42
CA ARG A 94 -11.07 -18.35 -1.30
C ARG A 94 -11.68 -17.29 -0.38
N VAL A 95 -12.91 -16.84 -0.65
CA VAL A 95 -13.57 -15.79 0.16
C VAL A 95 -13.74 -16.24 1.61
N LYS A 96 -14.16 -17.48 1.83
CA LYS A 96 -14.28 -18.04 3.19
C LYS A 96 -12.92 -18.18 3.88
N GLY A 97 -11.86 -18.49 3.14
CA GLY A 97 -10.49 -18.49 3.63
C GLY A 97 -10.05 -17.09 4.09
N ALA A 98 -10.38 -16.06 3.32
CA ALA A 98 -10.16 -14.66 3.71
C ALA A 98 -10.98 -14.26 4.96
N MET A 99 -12.23 -14.71 5.08
CA MET A 99 -13.05 -14.52 6.28
C MET A 99 -12.47 -15.24 7.51
N LEU A 100 -11.95 -16.46 7.33
CA LEU A 100 -11.27 -17.22 8.37
C LEU A 100 -9.97 -16.53 8.81
N ALA A 101 -9.20 -15.97 7.86
CA ALA A 101 -8.03 -15.15 8.17
C ALA A 101 -8.41 -13.98 9.09
N GLY A 102 -9.50 -13.27 8.77
CA GLY A 102 -10.00 -12.18 9.62
C GLY A 102 -10.45 -12.64 11.02
N ALA A 103 -11.12 -13.79 11.13
CA ALA A 103 -11.52 -14.35 12.42
C ALA A 103 -10.31 -14.77 13.28
N LEU A 104 -9.31 -15.40 12.68
CA LEU A 104 -8.05 -15.75 13.34
C LEU A 104 -7.31 -14.49 13.81
N PHE A 105 -7.23 -13.50 12.94
CA PHE A 105 -6.60 -12.23 13.25
C PHE A 105 -7.26 -11.55 14.45
N ASN A 106 -8.59 -11.41 14.42
CA ASN A 106 -9.33 -10.78 15.52
C ASN A 106 -9.25 -11.61 16.82
N ARG A 107 -9.19 -12.95 16.73
CA ARG A 107 -8.92 -13.81 17.89
C ARG A 107 -7.55 -13.49 18.49
N ALA A 108 -6.51 -13.35 17.67
CA ALA A 108 -5.19 -12.98 18.15
C ALA A 108 -5.19 -11.61 18.83
N ALA A 109 -5.85 -10.61 18.22
CA ALA A 109 -5.96 -9.28 18.78
C ALA A 109 -6.68 -9.27 20.15
N ASP A 110 -7.74 -10.07 20.30
CA ASP A 110 -8.45 -10.22 21.57
C ASP A 110 -7.56 -10.85 22.65
N ILE A 111 -6.82 -11.92 22.31
CA ILE A 111 -5.86 -12.55 23.23
C ILE A 111 -4.77 -11.55 23.63
N PHE A 112 -4.20 -10.83 22.67
CA PHE A 112 -3.13 -9.87 22.91
C PHE A 112 -3.58 -8.73 23.83
N ARG A 113 -4.82 -8.23 23.65
CA ARG A 113 -5.42 -7.24 24.54
C ARG A 113 -5.48 -7.76 25.99
N LYS A 114 -5.88 -9.01 26.19
CA LYS A 114 -5.93 -9.63 27.52
C LYS A 114 -4.56 -9.82 28.15
N LEU A 115 -3.55 -10.19 27.37
CA LEU A 115 -2.18 -10.29 27.85
C LEU A 115 -1.65 -8.97 28.40
N VAL A 116 -1.93 -7.87 27.69
CA VAL A 116 -1.56 -6.51 28.13
C VAL A 116 -2.32 -6.09 29.39
N GLU A 117 -3.62 -6.39 29.47
CA GLU A 117 -4.42 -6.13 30.68
C GLU A 117 -3.86 -6.89 31.90
N LEU A 118 -3.48 -8.16 31.74
CA LEU A 118 -2.87 -8.95 32.81
C LEU A 118 -1.52 -8.35 33.25
N GLN A 119 -0.68 -7.94 32.29
CA GLN A 119 0.60 -7.29 32.60
C GLN A 119 0.40 -5.97 33.37
N ALA A 120 -0.62 -5.19 33.00
CA ALA A 120 -0.96 -3.94 33.70
C ALA A 120 -1.41 -4.18 35.16
N CYS A 121 -1.96 -5.36 35.46
CA CYS A 121 -2.26 -5.80 36.83
C CYS A 121 -1.02 -6.31 37.60
N GLY A 122 0.18 -6.25 37.02
CA GLY A 122 1.42 -6.72 37.63
C GLY A 122 1.69 -8.22 37.44
N ILE A 123 0.93 -8.90 36.57
CA ILE A 123 1.17 -10.31 36.25
C ILE A 123 2.32 -10.40 35.25
N GLU A 124 3.35 -11.16 35.61
CA GLU A 124 4.46 -11.44 34.70
C GLU A 124 4.00 -12.36 33.55
N ILE A 125 4.18 -11.90 32.31
CA ILE A 125 3.87 -12.65 31.09
C ILE A 125 5.17 -13.10 30.47
N LEU A 126 5.50 -14.39 30.65
CA LEU A 126 6.64 -15.02 30.00
C LEU A 126 6.35 -15.36 28.54
N SER A 127 7.41 -15.51 27.74
CA SER A 127 7.30 -15.84 26.31
C SER A 127 6.66 -17.22 26.05
N ASP A 128 6.74 -18.13 27.02
CA ASP A 128 6.18 -19.48 26.96
C ASP A 128 4.72 -19.56 27.45
N ASN A 129 4.13 -18.42 27.81
CA ASN A 129 2.75 -18.31 28.26
C ASN A 129 1.79 -18.93 27.21
N PRO A 130 0.84 -19.80 27.62
CA PRO A 130 -0.09 -20.45 26.69
C PRO A 130 -0.88 -19.48 25.81
N LEU A 131 -1.27 -18.32 26.35
CA LEU A 131 -1.97 -17.28 25.59
C LEU A 131 -1.05 -16.60 24.57
N MET A 132 0.24 -16.40 24.89
CA MET A 132 1.22 -15.91 23.91
C MET A 132 1.37 -16.89 22.74
N ARG A 133 1.45 -18.20 23.02
CA ARG A 133 1.52 -19.24 21.98
C ARG A 133 0.26 -19.28 21.11
N GLU A 134 -0.92 -19.23 21.71
CA GLU A 134 -2.18 -19.23 20.97
C GLU A 134 -2.35 -17.95 20.12
N CYS A 135 -1.95 -16.79 20.65
CA CYS A 135 -1.92 -15.54 19.89
C CYS A 135 -1.00 -15.64 18.67
N GLY A 136 0.23 -16.12 18.86
CA GLY A 136 1.20 -16.33 17.78
C GLY A 136 0.69 -17.31 16.72
N LYS A 137 0.07 -18.42 17.13
CA LYS A 137 -0.54 -19.39 16.22
C LYS A 137 -1.67 -18.77 15.39
N CYS A 138 -2.56 -18.02 16.02
CA CYS A 138 -3.64 -17.34 15.31
C CYS A 138 -3.11 -16.36 14.26
N LEU A 139 -2.07 -15.58 14.58
CA LEU A 139 -1.43 -14.65 13.64
C LEU A 139 -0.73 -15.39 12.48
N LEU A 140 -0.06 -16.50 12.76
CA LEU A 140 0.62 -17.32 11.75
C LEU A 140 -0.40 -17.95 10.78
N ASP A 141 -1.46 -18.55 11.30
CA ASP A 141 -2.54 -19.13 10.48
C ASP A 141 -3.25 -18.05 9.65
N ALA A 142 -3.49 -16.86 10.23
CA ALA A 142 -4.07 -15.72 9.52
C ALA A 142 -3.16 -15.23 8.38
N MET A 143 -1.84 -15.18 8.62
CA MET A 143 -0.85 -14.84 7.60
C MET A 143 -0.88 -15.83 6.44
N GLU A 144 -0.94 -17.14 6.70
CA GLU A 144 -1.02 -18.16 5.64
C GLU A 144 -2.28 -18.00 4.78
N LEU A 145 -3.42 -17.75 5.41
CA LEU A 145 -4.69 -17.52 4.70
C LEU A 145 -4.77 -16.13 4.05
N GLY A 146 -3.86 -15.21 4.38
CA GLY A 146 -3.76 -13.89 3.76
C GLY A 146 -3.62 -13.93 2.24
N ARG A 147 -3.06 -15.01 1.68
CA ARG A 147 -2.99 -15.25 0.22
C ARG A 147 -4.35 -15.35 -0.47
N CYS A 148 -5.42 -15.61 0.28
CA CYS A 148 -6.78 -15.66 -0.24
C CYS A 148 -7.43 -14.28 -0.38
N VAL A 149 -6.79 -13.23 0.14
CA VAL A 149 -7.39 -11.90 0.30
C VAL A 149 -6.95 -11.00 -0.85
N MET A 150 -7.91 -10.37 -1.52
CA MET A 150 -7.62 -9.36 -2.54
C MET A 150 -7.55 -7.96 -1.91
N HIS A 151 -6.85 -7.05 -2.59
CA HIS A 151 -7.00 -5.63 -2.28
C HIS A 151 -8.43 -5.18 -2.60
N ARG A 152 -8.95 -4.20 -1.85
CA ARG A 152 -10.32 -3.69 -2.00
C ARG A 152 -10.67 -3.15 -3.39
N SER A 153 -9.66 -2.82 -4.21
CA SER A 153 -9.87 -2.37 -5.59
C SER A 153 -10.09 -3.52 -6.59
N GLY A 154 -9.84 -4.77 -6.18
CA GLY A 154 -9.83 -5.93 -7.07
C GLY A 154 -8.48 -6.17 -7.76
N GLU A 155 -7.49 -5.31 -7.50
CA GLU A 155 -6.08 -5.56 -7.85
C GLU A 155 -5.51 -6.75 -7.05
N GLU A 156 -4.24 -7.09 -7.30
CA GLU A 156 -3.59 -8.19 -6.59
C GLU A 156 -3.71 -8.12 -5.06
N GLY A 157 -3.62 -9.28 -4.42
CA GLY A 157 -3.61 -9.38 -2.97
C GLY A 157 -2.43 -8.64 -2.34
N ILE A 158 -2.66 -8.13 -1.14
CA ILE A 158 -1.66 -7.48 -0.28
C ILE A 158 -1.32 -8.40 0.89
N ASP A 159 -1.01 -9.65 0.58
CA ASP A 159 -0.71 -10.73 1.53
C ASP A 159 0.37 -10.32 2.54
N GLU A 160 1.33 -9.51 2.11
CA GLU A 160 2.36 -8.95 2.97
C GLU A 160 1.82 -8.20 4.21
N LEU A 161 0.66 -7.52 4.10
CA LEU A 161 0.04 -6.82 5.24
C LEU A 161 -0.45 -7.78 6.31
N TRP A 162 -0.76 -9.03 5.96
CA TRP A 162 -1.20 -10.05 6.91
C TRP A 162 -0.04 -10.57 7.78
N GLY A 163 1.19 -10.47 7.30
CA GLY A 163 2.39 -10.84 8.06
C GLY A 163 2.90 -9.74 9.01
N GLU A 164 2.56 -8.47 8.78
CA GLU A 164 3.07 -7.36 9.61
C GLU A 164 2.70 -7.51 11.10
N PRO A 165 1.46 -7.86 11.47
CA PRO A 165 1.11 -7.99 12.88
C PRO A 165 1.81 -9.17 13.55
N PHE A 166 2.02 -10.29 12.83
CA PHE A 166 2.84 -11.39 13.32
C PHE A 166 4.28 -10.97 13.55
N ARG A 167 4.88 -10.20 12.62
CA ARG A 167 6.22 -9.65 12.81
C ARG A 167 6.29 -8.72 14.01
N ALA A 168 5.38 -7.74 14.11
CA ALA A 168 5.32 -6.80 15.23
C ALA A 168 5.17 -7.51 16.59
N PHE A 169 4.45 -8.65 16.61
CA PHE A 169 4.34 -9.51 17.77
C PHE A 169 5.66 -10.22 18.11
N SER A 170 6.33 -10.79 17.10
CA SER A 170 7.39 -11.80 17.29
C SER A 170 8.81 -11.26 17.35
N ILE A 171 9.08 -10.04 16.86
CA ILE A 171 10.43 -9.46 16.83
C ILE A 171 10.48 -8.14 17.63
N PRO A 172 11.68 -7.62 17.96
CA PRO A 172 11.82 -6.29 18.54
C PRO A 172 11.21 -5.19 17.66
N LEU A 173 10.66 -4.14 18.27
CA LEU A 173 10.07 -3.03 17.52
C LEU A 173 11.07 -2.33 16.58
N GLU A 174 12.35 -2.28 16.93
CA GLU A 174 13.41 -1.72 16.08
C GLU A 174 13.48 -2.45 14.73
N ASP A 175 13.63 -3.78 14.76
CA ASP A 175 13.66 -4.61 13.56
C ASP A 175 12.36 -4.51 12.72
N PHE A 176 11.21 -4.35 13.39
CA PHE A 176 9.94 -4.12 12.70
C PHE A 176 9.94 -2.79 11.95
N TYR A 177 10.39 -1.70 12.58
CA TYR A 177 10.44 -0.38 11.95
C TYR A 177 11.43 -0.35 10.78
N GLU A 178 12.58 -1.03 10.91
CA GLU A 178 13.52 -1.18 9.78
C GLU A 178 12.85 -1.86 8.58
N SER A 179 12.14 -2.95 8.82
CA SER A 179 11.42 -3.65 7.74
C SER A 179 10.38 -2.76 7.06
N ARG A 180 9.79 -1.80 7.78
CA ARG A 180 8.82 -0.85 7.22
C ARG A 180 9.48 0.15 6.28
N TYR A 181 10.72 0.59 6.55
CA TYR A 181 11.42 1.52 5.67
C TYR A 181 11.76 0.86 4.34
N ILE A 182 12.18 -0.40 4.34
CA ILE A 182 12.39 -1.19 3.10
C ILE A 182 11.12 -1.14 2.22
N LYS A 183 9.96 -1.46 2.81
CA LYS A 183 8.68 -1.44 2.08
C LYS A 183 8.30 -0.06 1.55
N ILE A 184 8.58 1.00 2.31
CA ILE A 184 8.34 2.36 1.85
C ILE A 184 9.19 2.64 0.61
N GLY A 185 10.49 2.27 0.63
CA GLY A 185 11.39 2.41 -0.52
C GLY A 185 10.84 1.74 -1.79
N GLN A 186 10.38 0.50 -1.66
CA GLN A 186 9.73 -0.25 -2.75
C GLN A 186 8.51 0.49 -3.30
N VAL A 187 7.68 1.07 -2.45
CA VAL A 187 6.51 1.86 -2.89
C VAL A 187 6.94 3.14 -3.60
N LEU A 188 7.97 3.86 -3.12
CA LEU A 188 8.47 5.07 -3.78
C LEU A 188 9.01 4.74 -5.18
N ARG A 189 9.75 3.64 -5.31
CA ARG A 189 10.22 3.10 -6.59
C ARG A 189 9.06 2.80 -7.53
N ASP A 190 8.04 2.10 -7.04
CA ASP A 190 6.91 1.69 -7.87
C ASP A 190 6.04 2.90 -8.29
N ILE A 191 5.92 3.94 -7.46
CA ILE A 191 5.31 5.23 -7.86
C ILE A 191 6.08 5.83 -9.05
N ASP A 192 7.41 5.82 -9.00
CA ASP A 192 8.24 6.34 -10.10
C ASP A 192 8.12 5.47 -11.36
N LEU A 193 8.07 4.14 -11.23
CA LEU A 193 7.83 3.24 -12.37
C LEU A 193 6.49 3.49 -13.05
N ILE A 194 5.41 3.61 -12.28
CA ILE A 194 4.06 3.85 -12.81
C ILE A 194 3.98 5.22 -13.48
N SER A 195 4.51 6.25 -12.82
CA SER A 195 4.48 7.63 -13.34
C SER A 195 5.34 7.80 -14.59
N ASN A 196 6.56 7.25 -14.62
CA ASN A 196 7.39 7.29 -15.83
C ASN A 196 6.76 6.51 -16.98
N ALA A 197 6.16 5.35 -16.73
CA ALA A 197 5.44 4.62 -17.76
C ALA A 197 4.27 5.43 -18.35
N MET A 198 3.55 6.20 -17.54
CA MET A 198 2.54 7.13 -18.06
C MET A 198 3.16 8.23 -18.91
N ILE A 199 4.25 8.86 -18.46
CA ILE A 199 4.90 9.94 -19.21
C ILE A 199 5.43 9.43 -20.55
N ASP A 200 6.18 8.33 -20.54
CA ASP A 200 6.87 7.77 -21.71
C ASP A 200 5.89 7.32 -22.80
N ASN A 201 4.69 6.86 -22.42
CA ASN A 201 3.73 6.29 -23.37
C ASN A 201 2.64 7.29 -23.81
N PHE A 202 2.41 8.38 -23.07
CA PHE A 202 1.33 9.32 -23.39
C PHE A 202 1.82 10.68 -23.89
N SER A 203 2.97 11.18 -23.42
CA SER A 203 3.47 12.53 -23.78
C SER A 203 3.69 12.73 -25.28
N GLY A 204 4.06 11.67 -26.01
CA GLY A 204 4.24 11.70 -27.46
C GLY A 204 2.94 11.69 -28.28
N ILE A 205 1.77 11.51 -27.63
CA ILE A 205 0.47 11.49 -28.30
C ILE A 205 -0.09 12.93 -28.28
N PRO A 206 -0.40 13.55 -29.43
CA PRO A 206 -0.81 14.96 -29.49
C PRO A 206 -1.99 15.34 -28.57
N ALA A 207 -2.93 14.41 -28.36
CA ALA A 207 -4.07 14.56 -27.45
C ALA A 207 -3.65 14.75 -25.97
N PHE A 208 -2.49 14.24 -25.57
CA PHE A 208 -2.02 14.18 -24.19
C PHE A 208 -0.69 14.94 -23.97
N ALA A 209 -0.34 15.89 -24.85
CA ALA A 209 0.96 16.57 -24.82
C ALA A 209 1.29 17.23 -23.45
N ASP A 210 0.28 17.72 -22.72
CA ASP A 210 0.44 18.39 -21.42
C ASP A 210 0.32 17.45 -20.20
N ILE A 211 0.34 16.13 -20.40
CA ILE A 211 0.10 15.14 -19.33
C ILE A 211 1.24 15.05 -18.31
N GLU A 212 2.46 15.43 -18.68
CA GLU A 212 3.66 15.18 -17.87
C GLU A 212 3.60 15.90 -16.52
N ALA A 213 3.27 17.20 -16.50
CA ALA A 213 3.27 17.99 -15.26
C ALA A 213 2.25 17.47 -14.22
N PRO A 214 0.98 17.18 -14.60
CA PRO A 214 0.01 16.53 -13.72
C PRO A 214 0.48 15.18 -13.15
N ILE A 215 1.11 14.34 -13.97
CA ILE A 215 1.66 13.04 -13.51
C ILE A 215 2.75 13.25 -12.46
N ARG A 216 3.71 14.16 -12.74
CA ARG A 216 4.82 14.42 -11.81
C ARG A 216 4.33 15.01 -10.49
N ASP A 217 3.34 15.89 -10.51
CA ASP A 217 2.77 16.46 -9.28
C ASP A 217 2.09 15.37 -8.42
N LEU A 218 1.31 14.47 -9.03
CA LEU A 218 0.74 13.33 -8.31
C LEU A 218 1.84 12.42 -7.74
N ALA A 219 2.86 12.07 -8.53
CA ALA A 219 3.94 11.19 -8.09
C ALA A 219 4.70 11.79 -6.89
N ILE A 220 5.03 13.08 -6.94
CA ILE A 220 5.69 13.77 -5.82
C ILE A 220 4.80 13.76 -4.57
N ALA A 221 3.52 14.12 -4.71
CA ALA A 221 2.59 14.16 -3.58
C ALA A 221 2.36 12.75 -2.97
N ALA A 222 2.28 11.72 -3.81
CA ALA A 222 2.14 10.33 -3.41
C ALA A 222 3.35 9.82 -2.62
N LYS A 223 4.57 10.14 -3.06
CA LYS A 223 5.81 9.78 -2.36
C LYS A 223 5.86 10.40 -0.96
N ILE A 224 5.58 11.70 -0.86
CA ILE A 224 5.51 12.41 0.43
C ILE A 224 4.44 11.77 1.34
N LYS A 225 3.24 11.50 0.81
CA LYS A 225 2.15 10.85 1.55
C LYS A 225 2.50 9.44 2.02
N THR A 226 3.32 8.72 1.27
CA THR A 226 3.75 7.36 1.64
C THR A 226 4.57 7.38 2.92
N GLU A 227 5.45 8.36 3.07
CA GLU A 227 6.28 8.57 4.26
C GLU A 227 5.51 9.19 5.43
N THR A 228 4.51 10.04 5.17
CA THR A 228 3.78 10.83 6.18
C THR A 228 2.78 10.00 6.99
N LEU A 229 2.81 10.09 8.33
CA LEU A 229 1.85 9.42 9.22
C LEU A 229 0.58 10.26 9.44
N ARG A 230 -0.53 9.61 9.82
CA ARG A 230 -1.78 10.31 10.17
C ARG A 230 -1.66 11.22 11.39
N THR A 231 -0.63 11.02 12.19
CA THR A 231 -0.32 11.78 13.41
C THR A 231 0.62 12.94 13.14
N ASP A 232 1.17 13.06 11.93
CA ASP A 232 2.08 14.15 11.59
C ASP A 232 1.29 15.44 11.40
N ALA A 233 1.88 16.58 11.80
CA ALA A 233 1.21 17.87 11.77
C ALA A 233 0.83 18.33 10.35
N ASP A 234 1.60 17.89 9.35
CA ASP A 234 1.44 18.25 7.95
C ASP A 234 0.49 17.31 7.16
N ILE A 235 -0.10 16.32 7.82
CA ILE A 235 -0.96 15.34 7.13
C ILE A 235 -2.09 15.99 6.34
N PHE A 236 -2.67 17.09 6.83
CA PHE A 236 -3.78 17.77 6.19
C PHE A 236 -3.38 18.34 4.82
N ASP A 237 -2.23 19.01 4.76
CA ASP A 237 -1.70 19.59 3.52
C ASP A 237 -1.20 18.51 2.56
N VAL A 238 -0.48 17.51 3.08
CA VAL A 238 0.02 16.37 2.30
C VAL A 238 -1.13 15.59 1.67
N TRP A 239 -2.19 15.31 2.44
CA TRP A 239 -3.36 14.60 1.94
C TRP A 239 -4.14 15.43 0.92
N ALA A 240 -4.42 16.70 1.21
CA ALA A 240 -5.13 17.59 0.29
C ALA A 240 -4.38 17.74 -1.04
N ARG A 241 -3.05 17.88 -1.00
CA ARG A 241 -2.21 17.95 -2.21
C ARG A 241 -2.31 16.67 -3.04
N MET A 242 -2.16 15.50 -2.43
CA MET A 242 -2.21 14.23 -3.16
C MET A 242 -3.59 14.01 -3.80
N VAL A 243 -4.68 14.24 -3.04
CA VAL A 243 -6.05 14.08 -3.53
C VAL A 243 -6.30 15.00 -4.72
N THR A 244 -6.03 16.30 -4.58
CA THR A 244 -6.29 17.26 -5.66
C THR A 244 -5.39 17.07 -6.87
N ALA A 245 -4.15 16.58 -6.70
CA ALA A 245 -3.30 16.18 -7.83
C ALA A 245 -3.90 14.98 -8.59
N GLY A 246 -4.46 14.01 -7.86
CA GLY A 246 -5.18 12.88 -8.43
C GLY A 246 -6.45 13.28 -9.19
N GLU A 247 -7.23 14.22 -8.65
CA GLU A 247 -8.42 14.77 -9.30
C GLU A 247 -8.06 15.49 -10.61
N ARG A 248 -7.06 16.38 -10.58
CA ARG A 248 -6.56 17.07 -11.79
C ARG A 248 -6.15 16.09 -12.89
N LEU A 249 -5.50 14.98 -12.54
CA LEU A 249 -5.11 13.96 -13.50
C LEU A 249 -6.32 13.17 -14.05
N ALA A 250 -7.38 13.02 -13.27
CA ALA A 250 -8.60 12.30 -13.67
C ALA A 250 -9.52 13.11 -14.58
N ASP A 251 -9.56 14.42 -14.34
CA ASP A 251 -10.34 15.44 -15.04
C ASP A 251 -9.55 16.08 -16.18
N LEU A 252 -8.45 15.44 -16.60
CA LEU A 252 -7.62 15.94 -17.67
C LEU A 252 -8.44 16.11 -18.96
N ASN A 253 -8.47 17.35 -19.44
CA ASN A 253 -9.06 17.67 -20.73
C ASN A 253 -8.08 17.31 -21.84
N VAL A 254 -8.53 16.45 -22.76
CA VAL A 254 -7.77 16.09 -23.95
C VAL A 254 -7.70 17.29 -24.89
N LEU A 255 -6.52 17.55 -25.46
CA LEU A 255 -6.37 18.58 -26.49
C LEU A 255 -7.20 18.18 -27.72
N THR A 256 -8.04 19.09 -28.21
CA THR A 256 -8.89 18.88 -29.37
C THR A 256 -8.51 19.85 -30.49
N GLY A 257 -8.33 19.37 -31.71
CA GLY A 257 -8.01 20.20 -32.86
C GLY A 257 -7.64 19.42 -34.13
N PRO A 258 -7.59 20.06 -35.31
CA PRO A 258 -7.35 19.39 -36.59
C PRO A 258 -6.03 18.59 -36.64
N ALA A 259 -4.99 19.08 -35.96
CA ALA A 259 -3.69 18.43 -35.86
C ALA A 259 -3.68 17.17 -34.96
N VAL A 260 -4.69 16.99 -34.11
CA VAL A 260 -4.85 15.80 -33.24
C VAL A 260 -5.46 14.64 -34.03
N PHE A 261 -6.24 14.93 -35.07
CA PHE A 261 -6.91 13.94 -35.92
C PHE A 261 -6.07 13.45 -37.11
N SER A 262 -4.86 13.98 -37.31
CA SER A 262 -4.02 13.68 -38.49
C SER A 262 -2.97 12.57 -38.27
N ALA A 263 -3.00 11.88 -37.12
CA ALA A 263 -2.07 10.77 -36.85
C ALA A 263 -2.51 9.47 -37.59
N PRO A 264 -1.57 8.66 -38.13
CA PRO A 264 -1.88 7.48 -38.96
C PRO A 264 -2.59 6.33 -38.22
N PHE A 265 -2.67 6.39 -36.89
CA PHE A 265 -3.51 5.55 -36.04
C PHE A 265 -4.40 6.45 -35.18
N THR A 266 -5.72 6.37 -35.34
CA THR A 266 -6.65 7.05 -34.44
C THR A 266 -6.63 6.32 -33.09
N TYR A 267 -5.87 6.85 -32.14
CA TYR A 267 -5.91 6.44 -30.74
C TYR A 267 -7.34 6.53 -30.20
N ASN A 268 -7.79 5.50 -29.51
CA ASN A 268 -9.01 5.58 -28.71
C ASN A 268 -8.71 6.40 -27.45
N LEU A 269 -9.17 7.64 -27.44
CA LEU A 269 -8.91 8.57 -26.33
C LEU A 269 -9.60 8.14 -25.03
N SER A 270 -10.73 7.43 -25.12
CA SER A 270 -11.43 6.90 -23.95
C SER A 270 -10.57 5.84 -23.24
N ASP A 271 -9.96 4.94 -24.01
CA ASP A 271 -9.05 3.91 -23.47
C ASP A 271 -7.84 4.58 -22.80
N GLY A 272 -7.28 5.61 -23.44
CA GLY A 272 -6.15 6.37 -22.90
C GLY A 272 -6.47 7.06 -21.58
N LEU A 273 -7.61 7.76 -21.50
CA LEU A 273 -8.09 8.39 -20.27
C LEU A 273 -8.35 7.35 -19.16
N GLN A 274 -8.88 6.18 -19.52
CA GLN A 274 -9.08 5.10 -18.57
C GLN A 274 -7.75 4.57 -18.02
N LEU A 275 -6.73 4.40 -18.86
CA LEU A 275 -5.39 3.99 -18.41
C LEU A 275 -4.73 5.02 -17.51
N ILE A 276 -4.89 6.31 -17.80
CA ILE A 276 -4.38 7.39 -16.92
C ILE A 276 -5.04 7.30 -15.53
N ARG A 277 -6.36 7.12 -15.49
CA ARG A 277 -7.11 6.95 -14.23
C ARG A 277 -6.71 5.69 -13.47
N GLN A 278 -6.45 4.59 -14.17
CA GLN A 278 -5.97 3.34 -13.56
C GLN A 278 -4.56 3.51 -12.97
N GLY A 279 -3.66 4.22 -13.65
CA GLY A 279 -2.32 4.52 -13.13
C GLY A 279 -2.37 5.40 -11.88
N ARG A 280 -3.21 6.44 -11.91
CA ARG A 280 -3.55 7.25 -10.74
C ARG A 280 -4.02 6.37 -9.58
N ASP A 281 -5.01 5.50 -9.83
CA ASP A 281 -5.61 4.66 -8.80
C ASP A 281 -4.60 3.70 -8.20
N LEU A 282 -3.77 3.07 -9.03
CA LEU A 282 -2.70 2.19 -8.56
C LEU A 282 -1.70 2.94 -7.66
N ILE A 283 -1.31 4.17 -8.01
CA ILE A 283 -0.49 5.04 -7.15
C ILE A 283 -1.19 5.27 -5.80
N PHE A 284 -2.50 5.56 -5.79
CA PHE A 284 -3.26 5.70 -4.54
C PHE A 284 -3.27 4.41 -3.71
N TYR A 285 -3.45 3.26 -4.35
CA TYR A 285 -3.52 1.96 -3.67
C TYR A 285 -2.20 1.68 -2.95
N ILE A 286 -1.08 1.69 -3.66
CA ILE A 286 0.24 1.38 -3.07
C ILE A 286 0.67 2.44 -2.04
N SER A 287 0.38 3.72 -2.28
CA SER A 287 0.76 4.80 -1.37
C SER A 287 -0.01 4.75 -0.06
N ARG A 288 -1.32 4.48 -0.11
CA ARG A 288 -2.17 4.42 1.08
C ARG A 288 -1.92 3.13 1.86
N ALA A 289 -1.82 2.01 1.14
CA ALA A 289 -1.49 0.72 1.74
C ALA A 289 -0.05 0.68 2.23
N ARG A 290 0.88 1.53 1.74
CA ARG A 290 2.33 1.46 1.97
C ARG A 290 2.91 0.07 1.69
N THR A 291 2.42 -0.55 0.63
CA THR A 291 2.78 -1.89 0.19
C THR A 291 2.80 -1.88 -1.33
N ALA A 292 3.89 -2.38 -1.91
CA ALA A 292 4.04 -2.49 -3.34
C ALA A 292 3.03 -3.48 -3.93
N MET A 293 2.67 -3.27 -5.19
CA MET A 293 1.85 -4.20 -5.98
C MET A 293 2.61 -4.50 -7.27
N PRO A 294 3.63 -5.38 -7.23
CA PRO A 294 4.55 -5.59 -8.34
C PRO A 294 3.90 -6.23 -9.57
N LYS A 295 2.89 -7.10 -9.40
CA LYS A 295 2.15 -7.69 -10.52
C LYS A 295 1.26 -6.64 -11.17
N SER A 296 0.45 -5.92 -10.39
CA SER A 296 -0.43 -4.87 -10.90
C SER A 296 0.37 -3.74 -11.55
N THR A 297 1.53 -3.39 -11.00
CA THR A 297 2.47 -2.42 -11.59
C THR A 297 2.98 -2.89 -12.95
N ARG A 298 3.44 -4.14 -13.06
CA ARG A 298 3.91 -4.71 -14.33
C ARG A 298 2.81 -4.77 -15.38
N GLU A 299 1.63 -5.29 -15.01
CA GLU A 299 0.48 -5.38 -15.89
C GLU A 299 -0.02 -3.99 -16.35
N TYR A 300 0.06 -2.99 -15.47
CA TYR A 300 -0.21 -1.61 -15.84
C TYR A 300 0.75 -1.07 -16.90
N ILE A 301 2.06 -1.23 -16.68
CA ILE A 301 3.10 -0.78 -17.61
C ILE A 301 2.92 -1.43 -18.99
N GLU A 302 2.67 -2.73 -19.05
CA GLU A 302 2.43 -3.43 -20.32
C GLU A 302 1.18 -2.93 -21.04
N ARG A 303 0.12 -2.54 -20.30
CA ARG A 303 -1.06 -1.90 -20.90
C ARG A 303 -0.75 -0.54 -21.50
N CYS A 304 0.07 0.29 -20.84
CA CYS A 304 0.50 1.58 -21.41
C CYS A 304 1.28 1.38 -22.72
N LYS A 305 2.22 0.42 -22.76
CA LYS A 305 2.97 0.08 -23.97
C LYS A 305 2.08 -0.44 -25.10
N ASN A 306 1.14 -1.32 -24.78
CA ASN A 306 0.18 -1.84 -25.75
C ASN A 306 -0.71 -0.74 -26.33
N TYR A 307 -1.13 0.22 -25.49
CA TYR A 307 -1.90 1.38 -25.95
C TYR A 307 -1.09 2.24 -26.92
N LEU A 308 0.18 2.54 -26.59
CA LEU A 308 1.06 3.28 -27.51
C LEU A 308 1.24 2.54 -28.85
N ALA A 309 1.40 1.21 -28.82
CA ALA A 309 1.64 0.41 -30.01
C ALA A 309 0.39 0.23 -30.90
N THR A 310 -0.81 0.17 -30.31
CA THR A 310 -2.04 -0.26 -31.02
C THR A 310 -3.14 0.79 -31.07
N GLY A 311 -3.02 1.85 -30.28
CA GLY A 311 -4.05 2.87 -30.08
C GLY A 311 -5.27 2.41 -29.29
N ARG A 312 -5.26 1.21 -28.69
CA ARG A 312 -6.38 0.64 -27.94
C ARG A 312 -5.90 -0.05 -26.67
N ALA A 313 -6.75 -0.11 -25.66
CA ALA A 313 -6.49 -0.86 -24.44
C ALA A 313 -7.64 -1.85 -24.19
N PRO A 314 -7.35 -3.11 -23.80
CA PRO A 314 -8.41 -4.04 -23.44
C PRO A 314 -9.17 -3.53 -22.21
N LEU A 315 -10.50 -3.62 -22.26
CA LEU A 315 -11.36 -3.35 -21.11
C LEU A 315 -11.05 -4.35 -20.00
N PHE A 316 -10.75 -3.84 -18.80
CA PHE A 316 -10.56 -4.68 -17.64
C PHE A 316 -11.88 -4.84 -16.89
N PRO A 317 -12.33 -6.08 -16.62
CA PRO A 317 -13.50 -6.29 -15.78
C PRO A 317 -13.17 -5.82 -14.35
N ALA A 318 -13.97 -4.91 -13.81
CA ALA A 318 -13.94 -4.60 -12.39
C ALA A 318 -14.51 -5.82 -11.63
N TYR A 319 -13.64 -6.55 -10.91
CA TYR A 319 -14.03 -7.77 -10.21
C TYR A 319 -14.74 -7.51 -8.88
N LEU A 320 -14.57 -6.33 -8.30
CA LEU A 320 -15.21 -5.93 -7.05
C LEU A 320 -16.07 -4.67 -7.27
N PRO A 321 -17.23 -4.56 -6.59
CA PRO A 321 -17.98 -3.31 -6.54
C PRO A 321 -17.13 -2.23 -5.86
N VAL A 322 -17.12 -1.03 -6.46
CA VAL A 322 -16.43 0.16 -5.93
C VAL A 322 -17.25 0.80 -4.82
#